data_AF-A0A937NXA6-F1
#
_entry.id   AF-A0A937NXA6-F1
#
_cell.length_a   1.000
_cell.length_b   1.000
_cell.length_c   1.000
_cell.angle_alpha   90.00
_cell.angle_beta   90.00
_cell.angle_gamma   90.00
#
_symmetry.space_group_name_H-M   'P 1'
#
loop_
_entity.id
_entity.type
_entity.pdbx_description
1 polymer ?
#
loop_
_entity_poly.entity_id
_entity_poly.type
_entity_poly.pdbx_seq_one_letter_code
_entity_poly.pdbx_strand_id
1 'polypeptide(L)' 'MDAVKVIFFGPSERLLVQDELIAKTAKEIGAIEKPIACKFISDREGISEKIEALGVKVDYVGTIISNFLKDGYVPMVF' A
#
# COMPACT_ATOMS: atom_id res chain seq x y z
N MET A 1 -11.81 -16.40 -8.46
CA MET A 1 -10.50 -15.73 -8.34
C MET A 1 -10.56 -15.00 -7.02
N ASP A 2 -9.72 -15.37 -6.07
CA ASP A 2 -9.81 -14.83 -4.71
C ASP A 2 -9.41 -13.35 -4.72
N ALA A 3 -10.17 -12.50 -4.03
CA ALA A 3 -9.91 -11.08 -3.97
C ALA A 3 -8.70 -10.83 -3.05
N VAL A 4 -7.60 -10.31 -3.60
CA VAL A 4 -6.41 -9.92 -2.83
C VAL A 4 -6.41 -8.40 -2.66
N LYS A 5 -6.05 -7.93 -1.46
CA LYS A 5 -5.86 -6.50 -1.17
C LYS A 5 -4.41 -6.29 -0.73
N VAL A 6 -3.71 -5.38 -1.41
CA VAL A 6 -2.31 -5.07 -1.13
C VAL A 6 -2.23 -3.77 -0.35
N ILE A 7 -1.57 -3.81 0.81
CA ILE A 7 -1.37 -2.65 1.66
C ILE A 7 0.12 -2.50 1.96
N PHE A 8 0.69 -1.37 1.56
CA PHE A 8 2.04 -0.97 1.96
C PHE A 8 1.94 -0.27 3.32
N PHE A 9 2.58 -0.86 4.33
CA PHE A 9 2.50 -0.36 5.69
C PHE A 9 3.85 -0.53 6.38
N GLY A 10 4.42 0.57 6.87
CA GLY A 10 5.71 0.54 7.56
C GLY A 10 6.90 0.81 6.63
N PRO A 11 8.08 0.20 6.88
CA PRO A 11 9.29 0.46 6.11
C PRO A 11 9.17 0.19 4.60
N SER A 12 8.21 -0.65 4.18
CA SER A 12 7.94 -0.93 2.77
C SER A 12 7.50 0.31 1.97
N GLU A 13 6.87 1.31 2.62
CA GLU A 13 6.50 2.57 1.98
C GLU A 13 7.71 3.37 1.51
N ARG A 14 8.81 3.30 2.27
CA ARG A 14 10.07 3.94 1.88
C ARG A 14 10.70 3.27 0.67
N LEU A 15 10.61 1.94 0.59
CA LEU A 15 11.11 1.18 -0.55
C LEU A 15 10.38 1.55 -1.85
N LEU A 16 9.08 1.88 -1.79
CA LEU A 16 8.33 2.35 -2.96
C LEU A 16 8.98 3.55 -3.66
N VAL A 17 9.65 4.42 -2.90
CA VAL A 17 10.22 5.66 -3.43
C VAL A 17 11.74 5.63 -3.55
N GLN A 18 12.40 4.56 -3.10
CA GLN A 18 13.87 4.43 -3.10
C GLN A 18 14.37 3.28 -3.97
N ASP A 19 13.55 2.26 -4.22
CA ASP A 19 13.93 1.07 -4.98
C ASP A 19 13.10 0.99 -6.27
N GLU A 20 13.79 1.02 -7.41
CA GLU A 20 13.15 1.01 -8.73
C GLU A 20 12.38 -0.29 -9.01
N LEU A 21 12.87 -1.43 -8.53
CA LEU A 21 12.19 -2.72 -8.71
C LEU A 21 10.89 -2.76 -7.92
N ILE A 22 10.91 -2.26 -6.68
CA ILE A 22 9.70 -2.17 -5.84
C ILE A 22 8.71 -1.17 -6.44
N ALA A 23 9.17 0.00 -6.88
CA ALA A 23 8.33 0.99 -7.54
C ALA A 23 7.66 0.42 -8.81
N LYS A 24 8.41 -0.33 -9.62
CA LYS A 24 7.89 -1.00 -10.82
C LYS A 24 6.85 -2.06 -10.45
N THR A 25 7.14 -2.89 -9.46
CA THR A 25 6.22 -3.94 -8.99
C THR A 25 4.92 -3.34 -8.46
N ALA A 26 4.99 -2.23 -7.71
CA ALA A 26 3.81 -1.54 -7.22
C ALA A 26 2.92 -0.99 -8.35
N LYS A 27 3.51 -0.52 -9.45
CA LYS A 27 2.78 -0.12 -10.66
C LYS A 27 2.11 -1.30 -11.36
N GLU A 28 2.80 -2.43 -11.46
CA GLU A 28 2.24 -3.67 -12.04
C GLU A 28 1.06 -4.18 -11.21
N ILE A 29 1.17 -4.16 -9.88
CA ILE A 29 0.05 -4.45 -8.96
C ILE A 29 -1.10 -3.46 -9.21
N GLY A 30 -0.78 -2.16 -9.33
CA GLY A 30 -1.72 -1.06 -9.61
C GLY A 30 -2.56 -1.26 -10.89
N ALA A 31 -2.06 -2.02 -11.86
CA ALA A 31 -2.78 -2.35 -13.09
C ALA A 31 -3.84 -3.45 -12.90
N ILE A 32 -3.77 -4.21 -11.80
CA ILE A 32 -4.64 -5.35 -11.50
C ILE A 32 -5.59 -5.02 -10.33
N GLU A 33 -5.07 -4.37 -9.29
CA GLU A 33 -5.78 -4.00 -8.07
C GLU A 33 -5.27 -2.64 -7.58
N LYS A 34 -6.00 -1.96 -6.70
CA LYS A 34 -5.59 -0.65 -6.17
C LYS A 34 -4.83 -0.81 -4.85
N PRO A 35 -3.48 -0.82 -4.83
CA PRO A 35 -2.73 -0.86 -3.59
C PRO A 35 -2.92 0.44 -2.79
N ILE A 36 -2.80 0.32 -1.47
CA ILE A 36 -2.94 1.45 -0.54
C ILE A 36 -1.68 1.54 0.34
N ALA A 37 -1.12 2.73 0.49
CA ALA A 37 -0.07 3.05 1.46
C ALA A 37 -0.63 3.82 2.66
N CYS A 38 -0.03 3.65 3.84
CA CYS A 38 -0.51 4.32 5.04
C CYS A 38 -0.18 5.82 5.06
N LYS A 39 -1.22 6.65 5.13
CA LYS A 39 -1.09 8.10 5.23
C LYS A 39 -0.28 8.55 6.45
N PHE A 40 -0.51 7.95 7.61
CA PHE A 40 0.21 8.34 8.84
C PHE A 40 1.74 8.15 8.71
N ILE A 41 2.16 7.06 8.07
CA ILE A 41 3.59 6.73 7.94
C ILE A 41 4.21 7.56 6.82
N SER A 42 3.60 7.58 5.64
CA SER A 42 4.05 8.39 4.52
C SER A 42 4.11 9.89 4.83
N ASP A 43 3.14 10.45 5.57
CA ASP A 43 3.16 11.86 5.99
C ASP A 43 4.33 12.10 6.97
N ARG A 44 4.55 11.20 7.94
CA ARG A 44 5.66 11.28 8.89
C ARG A 44 7.02 11.20 8.21
N GLU A 45 7.13 10.43 7.13
CA GLU A 45 8.36 10.28 6.36
C GLU A 45 8.52 11.32 5.24
N GLY A 46 7.50 12.15 4.99
CA GLY A 46 7.53 13.18 3.93
C GLY A 46 7.54 12.58 2.51
N ILE A 47 6.88 11.45 2.32
CA ILE A 47 6.90 10.69 1.04
C ILE A 47 5.51 10.48 0.42
N SER A 48 4.43 11.00 1.03
CA SER A 48 3.05 10.81 0.54
C SER A 48 2.89 11.19 -0.93
N GLU A 49 3.29 12.41 -1.32
CA GLU A 49 3.18 12.87 -2.72
C GLU A 49 3.99 12.01 -3.69
N LYS A 50 5.16 11.50 -3.26
CA LYS A 50 5.99 10.62 -4.08
C LYS A 50 5.32 9.26 -4.31
N ILE A 51 4.66 8.73 -3.28
CA ILE A 51 3.89 7.48 -3.39
C ILE A 51 2.68 7.69 -4.29
N GLU A 52 1.95 8.79 -4.15
CA GLU A 52 0.81 9.12 -5.01
C GLU A 52 1.22 9.30 -6.48
N ALA A 53 2.39 9.89 -6.74
CA ALA A 53 2.94 10.01 -8.09
C ALA A 53 3.26 8.65 -8.76
N LEU A 54 3.37 7.57 -7.99
CA LEU A 54 3.48 6.20 -8.51
C LEU A 54 2.13 5.57 -8.86
N GLY A 55 1.01 6.25 -8.58
CA GLY A 55 -0.34 5.74 -8.77
C GLY A 55 -0.86 4.89 -7.60
N VAL A 56 -0.15 4.87 -6.47
CA VAL A 56 -0.57 4.17 -5.25
C VAL A 56 -1.44 5.09 -4.41
N LYS A 57 -2.59 4.61 -3.93
CA LYS A 57 -3.47 5.41 -3.07
C LYS A 57 -2.81 5.60 -1.70
N VAL A 58 -2.84 6.81 -1.14
CA VAL A 58 -2.42 7.06 0.25
C VAL A 58 -3.65 7.32 1.12
N ASP A 59 -3.85 6.53 2.18
CA ASP A 59 -5.02 6.63 3.06
C ASP A 59 -4.74 6.08 4.48
N TYR A 60 -5.63 6.34 5.44
CA TYR A 60 -5.54 5.75 6.79
C TYR A 60 -5.96 4.27 6.77
N VAL A 61 -4.95 3.39 6.70
CA VAL A 61 -5.16 1.94 6.50
C VAL A 61 -5.73 1.20 7.71
N GLY A 62 -5.70 1.77 8.93
CA GLY A 62 -6.13 1.06 10.14
C GLY A 62 -7.60 0.59 10.09
N THR A 63 -8.52 1.50 9.76
CA THR A 63 -9.95 1.16 9.59
C THR A 63 -10.17 0.23 8.40
N ILE A 64 -9.41 0.42 7.32
CA ILE A 64 -9.50 -0.39 6.10
C ILE A 64 -9.13 -1.85 6.41
N ILE A 65 -8.00 -2.08 7.07
CA ILE A 65 -7.55 -3.41 7.52
C ILE A 65 -8.59 -4.03 8.45
N SER A 66 -9.07 -3.28 9.45
CA SER A 66 -10.08 -3.78 10.39
C SER A 66 -11.37 -4.23 9.68
N ASN A 67 -11.81 -3.51 8.65
CA ASN A 67 -12.97 -3.89 7.87
C ASN A 67 -12.71 -5.15 7.04
N PHE A 68 -11.56 -5.27 6.38
CA PHE A 68 -11.22 -6.49 5.66
C PHE A 68 -11.18 -7.73 6.57
N LEU A 69 -10.64 -7.60 7.79
CA LEU A 69 -10.66 -8.70 8.76
C LEU A 69 -12.10 -9.12 9.13
N LYS A 70 -13.02 -8.15 9.30
CA LYS A 70 -14.44 -8.44 9.57
C LYS A 70 -15.14 -9.08 8.37
N ASP A 71 -14.73 -8.73 7.16
CA ASP A 71 -15.23 -9.30 5.91
C ASP A 71 -14.65 -10.70 5.62
N GLY A 72 -13.83 -11.24 6.53
CA GLY A 72 -13.29 -12.60 6.46
C GLY A 72 -11.97 -12.72 5.69
N TYR A 73 -11.32 -11.61 5.35
CA TYR A 73 -9.98 -11.65 4.78
C TYR A 73 -8.96 -12.16 5.79
N VAL A 74 -8.04 -13.01 5.31
CA VAL A 74 -6.91 -13.49 6.11
C VAL A 74 -5.68 -12.63 5.81
N PRO A 75 -5.06 -12.02 6.82
CA PRO A 75 -3.87 -11.20 6.61
C PRO A 75 -2.65 -12.09 6.30
N MET A 76 -1.91 -11.71 5.26
CA MET A 76 -0.57 -12.22 4.99
C MET A 76 0.42 -11.08 5.24
N VAL A 77 1.37 -11.30 6.14
CA VAL A 77 2.34 -10.28 6.58
C VAL A 77 3.75 -10.76 6.22
N PHE A 78 4.56 -9.88 5.63
CA PHE A 78 5.89 -10.15 5.11
C PHE A 78 6.89 -9.12 5.62
#